data_AF-A0A951C1K0-F1
#
_entry.id   AF-A0A951C1K0-F1
#
_cell.length_a   1.000
_cell.length_b   1.000
_cell.length_c   1.000
_cell.angle_alpha   90.00
_cell.angle_beta   90.00
_cell.angle_gamma   90.00
#
_symmetry.space_group_name_H-M   'P 1'
#
loop_
_entity.id
_entity.type
_entity.pdbx_description
1 polymer ?
#
loop_
_entity_poly.entity_id
_entity_poly.type
_entity_poly.pdbx_seq_one_letter_code
_entity_poly.pdbx_strand_id
1 'polypeptide(L)'
;MGRALVSCVLAVLPAAAQVQNYKPVTEQMLLNPPAEDWLMYSRTYDAQRFSPLQQISKQNVGQLRLAWERGLGPGQTETIPLVHNGVMFVVAPGAIVDALDATTGDLLWEYKRKVPANIAGSARTKNLAIYQDLILYTAPDSYVVGLDARTGEQRWEAKTDGRGHTSGPIVVNGKVISGGACAGKRENCYIAAHDAMTGKELWRFYTTPAPGEPGDETWGGAAVDKRMASTWGLPGTYDPVRKLTYWGIANPMPDQRMQRHDGNPDAVSR
;
A
#
# COMPACT_ATOMS: atom_id res chain seq x y z
N MET A 1 44.16 -14.62 -49.55
CA MET A 1 42.85 -14.93 -48.94
C MET A 1 43.01 -14.90 -47.42
N GLY A 2 42.83 -13.74 -46.80
CA GLY A 2 42.96 -13.57 -45.34
C GLY A 2 41.64 -13.92 -44.66
N ARG A 3 41.63 -14.94 -43.80
CA ARG A 3 40.50 -15.28 -42.93
C ARG A 3 40.50 -14.32 -41.74
N ALA A 4 39.51 -13.42 -41.70
CA ALA A 4 39.22 -12.63 -40.52
C ALA A 4 38.54 -13.53 -39.48
N LEU A 5 39.20 -13.72 -38.34
CA LEU A 5 38.61 -14.31 -37.13
C LEU A 5 37.71 -13.25 -36.48
N VAL A 6 36.40 -13.43 -36.59
CA VAL A 6 35.42 -12.64 -35.84
C VAL A 6 35.40 -13.18 -34.42
N SER A 7 36.04 -12.47 -33.50
CA SER A 7 35.94 -12.73 -32.06
C SER A 7 34.60 -12.20 -31.58
N CYS A 8 33.69 -13.12 -31.21
CA CYS A 8 32.39 -12.77 -30.65
C CYS A 8 32.58 -12.49 -29.16
N VAL A 9 32.69 -11.21 -28.79
CA VAL A 9 32.70 -10.80 -27.39
C VAL A 9 31.26 -10.89 -26.87
N LEU A 10 30.96 -11.96 -26.14
CA LEU A 10 29.74 -12.04 -25.33
C LEU A 10 29.84 -10.99 -24.21
N ALA A 11 29.10 -9.90 -24.37
CA ALA A 11 28.89 -8.95 -23.28
C ALA A 11 28.07 -9.65 -22.19
N VAL A 12 28.73 -10.10 -21.13
CA VAL A 12 28.07 -10.49 -19.88
C VAL A 12 27.57 -9.19 -19.26
N LEU A 13 26.30 -8.86 -19.50
CA LEU A 13 25.63 -7.79 -18.78
C LEU A 13 25.65 -8.18 -17.30
N PRO A 14 26.04 -7.27 -16.38
CA PRO A 14 25.90 -7.54 -14.96
C PRO A 14 24.43 -7.83 -14.70
N ALA A 15 24.13 -9.03 -14.17
CA ALA A 15 22.79 -9.32 -13.69
C ALA A 15 22.45 -8.23 -12.67
N ALA A 16 21.42 -7.43 -12.93
CA ALA A 16 20.90 -6.50 -11.95
C ALA A 16 20.69 -7.28 -10.64
N ALA A 17 21.06 -6.66 -9.51
CA ALA A 17 20.73 -7.24 -8.22
C ALA A 17 19.22 -7.53 -8.20
N GLN A 18 18.87 -8.75 -7.81
CA GLN A 18 17.51 -9.27 -7.87
C GLN A 18 17.36 -10.27 -6.74
N VAL A 19 16.14 -10.43 -6.23
CA VAL A 19 15.85 -11.42 -5.20
C VAL A 19 16.06 -12.82 -5.78
N GLN A 20 17.02 -13.54 -5.21
CA GLN A 20 17.27 -14.93 -5.57
C GLN A 20 16.27 -15.85 -4.86
N ASN A 21 15.84 -16.93 -5.52
CA ASN A 21 14.99 -17.98 -4.95
C ASN A 21 13.67 -17.48 -4.31
N TYR A 22 13.07 -16.42 -4.87
CA TYR A 22 11.82 -15.88 -4.36
C TYR A 22 10.69 -16.92 -4.36
N LYS A 23 10.00 -17.05 -3.23
CA LYS A 23 8.84 -17.92 -3.05
C LYS A 23 7.56 -17.09 -3.18
N PRO A 24 6.63 -17.46 -4.06
CA PRO A 24 5.35 -16.75 -4.17
C PRO A 24 4.55 -16.76 -2.87
N VAL A 25 4.03 -15.61 -2.46
CA VAL A 25 3.16 -15.49 -1.28
C VAL A 25 1.74 -15.95 -1.63
N THR A 26 1.36 -17.13 -1.15
CA THR A 26 0.04 -17.69 -1.41
C THR A 26 -1.04 -17.06 -0.51
N GLU A 27 -2.31 -17.24 -0.88
CA GLU A 27 -3.44 -16.87 -0.02
C GLU A 27 -3.39 -17.59 1.34
N GLN A 28 -2.98 -18.87 1.34
CA GLN A 28 -2.84 -19.64 2.57
C GLN A 28 -1.78 -19.06 3.51
N MET A 29 -0.69 -18.50 2.96
CA MET A 29 0.33 -17.81 3.75
C MET A 29 -0.18 -16.47 4.31
N LEU A 30 -1.02 -15.74 3.59
CA LEU A 30 -1.64 -14.53 4.14
C LEU A 30 -2.60 -14.84 5.30
N LEU A 31 -3.31 -15.98 5.22
CA LEU A 31 -4.17 -16.46 6.29
C LEU A 31 -3.37 -16.96 7.51
N ASN A 32 -2.27 -17.67 7.26
CA ASN A 32 -1.43 -18.29 8.28
C ASN A 32 0.05 -18.03 7.99
N PRO A 33 0.54 -16.81 8.29
CA PRO A 33 1.91 -16.43 7.93
C PRO A 33 2.93 -17.23 8.75
N PRO A 34 4.06 -17.64 8.15
CA PRO A 34 5.21 -18.15 8.89
C PRO A 34 5.60 -17.24 10.05
N ALA A 35 6.22 -17.79 11.09
CA ALA A 35 6.59 -17.05 12.30
C ALA A 35 7.63 -15.97 12.00
N GLU A 36 8.54 -16.28 11.08
CA GLU A 36 9.67 -15.49 10.58
C GLU A 36 9.27 -14.38 9.60
N ASP A 37 8.05 -14.42 9.05
CA ASP A 37 7.58 -13.48 8.04
C ASP A 37 6.62 -12.42 8.59
N TRP A 38 6.61 -11.25 7.93
CA TRP A 38 5.69 -10.15 8.16
C TRP A 38 5.06 -9.71 6.84
N LEU A 39 3.99 -10.41 6.44
CA LEU A 39 3.43 -10.34 5.08
C LEU A 39 2.38 -9.24 4.84
N MET A 40 2.00 -8.48 5.87
CA MET A 40 1.06 -7.37 5.76
C MET A 40 1.28 -6.37 6.90
N TYR A 41 0.67 -5.19 6.82
CA TYR A 41 0.94 -4.09 7.75
C TYR A 41 0.84 -4.48 9.25
N SER A 42 -0.02 -5.42 9.63
CA SER A 42 -0.16 -5.90 11.02
C SER A 42 0.14 -7.40 11.21
N ARG A 43 0.93 -7.99 10.31
CA ARG A 43 1.29 -9.42 10.22
C ARG A 43 0.13 -10.37 9.88
N THR A 44 -0.97 -10.29 10.62
CA THR A 44 -2.18 -11.13 10.46
C THR A 44 -3.41 -10.28 10.24
N TYR A 45 -4.45 -10.87 9.63
CA TYR A 45 -5.66 -10.15 9.27
C TYR A 45 -6.48 -9.62 10.47
N ASP A 46 -6.33 -10.22 11.65
CA ASP A 46 -6.94 -9.72 12.90
C ASP A 46 -6.21 -8.49 13.48
N ALA A 47 -5.12 -8.07 12.83
CA ALA A 47 -4.36 -6.85 13.08
C ALA A 47 -3.85 -6.64 14.51
N GLN A 48 -3.53 -7.73 15.22
CA GLN A 48 -2.97 -7.65 16.58
C GLN A 48 -1.53 -7.13 16.62
N ARG A 49 -0.83 -7.10 15.48
CA ARG A 49 0.60 -6.72 15.39
C ARG A 49 1.50 -7.55 16.30
N PHE A 50 1.12 -8.81 16.53
CA PHE A 50 1.81 -9.73 17.41
C PHE A 50 2.77 -10.63 16.62
N SER A 51 4.03 -10.73 17.07
CA SER A 51 5.00 -11.71 16.57
C SER A 51 5.07 -12.91 17.51
N PRO A 52 5.01 -14.15 17.01
CA PRO A 52 5.16 -15.35 17.82
C PRO A 52 6.61 -15.67 18.19
N LEU A 53 7.60 -14.93 17.67
CA LEU A 53 9.02 -15.16 17.95
C LEU A 53 9.36 -14.82 19.41
N GLN A 54 10.16 -15.66 20.06
CA GLN A 54 10.48 -15.55 21.49
C GLN A 54 11.98 -15.39 21.77
N GLN A 55 12.82 -15.30 20.73
CA GLN A 55 14.27 -15.17 20.89
C GLN A 55 14.65 -13.94 21.71
N ILE A 56 13.96 -12.82 21.49
CA ILE A 56 14.10 -11.60 22.29
C ILE A 56 13.01 -11.59 23.36
N SER A 57 13.42 -11.41 24.61
CA SER A 57 12.57 -11.49 25.80
C SER A 57 12.96 -10.42 26.82
N LYS A 58 12.18 -10.29 27.90
CA LYS A 58 12.48 -9.36 29.00
C LYS A 58 13.84 -9.65 29.65
N GLN A 59 14.31 -10.89 29.56
CA GLN A 59 15.55 -11.37 30.16
C GLN A 59 16.80 -10.94 29.37
N ASN A 60 16.69 -10.75 28.05
CA ASN A 60 17.84 -10.47 27.19
C ASN A 60 17.73 -9.19 26.34
N VAL A 61 16.60 -8.46 26.36
CA VAL A 61 16.41 -7.24 25.54
C VAL A 61 17.48 -6.16 25.77
N GLY A 62 18.09 -6.08 26.97
CA GLY A 62 19.20 -5.16 27.25
C GLY A 62 20.51 -5.49 26.50
N GLN A 63 20.59 -6.66 25.86
CA GLN A 63 21.73 -7.09 25.05
C GLN A 63 21.58 -6.70 23.58
N LEU A 64 20.45 -6.13 23.15
CA LEU A 64 20.27 -5.71 21.76
C LEU A 64 21.35 -4.70 21.35
N ARG A 65 21.86 -4.90 20.14
CA ARG A 65 22.82 -4.02 19.47
C ARG A 65 22.32 -3.76 18.05
N LEU A 66 22.75 -2.64 17.48
CA LEU A 66 22.52 -2.35 16.06
C LEU A 66 23.18 -3.44 15.22
N ALA A 67 22.40 -4.12 14.38
CA ALA A 67 22.92 -5.11 13.43
C ALA A 67 23.38 -4.43 12.14
N TRP A 68 22.54 -3.55 11.59
CA TRP A 68 22.82 -2.73 10.42
C TRP A 68 21.90 -1.50 10.40
N GLU A 69 22.27 -0.48 9.62
CA GLU A 69 21.43 0.68 9.32
C GLU A 69 21.51 1.04 7.84
N ARG A 70 20.44 1.62 7.30
CA ARG A 70 20.37 2.14 5.93
C ARG A 70 19.58 3.44 5.92
N GLY A 71 20.15 4.48 5.32
CA GLY A 71 19.42 5.72 5.06
C GLY A 71 18.44 5.53 3.89
N LEU A 72 17.18 5.92 4.09
CA LEU A 72 16.14 5.89 3.04
C LEU A 72 16.09 7.19 2.19
N GLY A 73 16.96 8.15 2.49
CA GLY A 73 16.94 9.48 1.87
C GLY A 73 16.04 10.49 2.58
N PRO A 74 16.06 11.77 2.16
CA PRO A 74 15.34 12.84 2.82
C PRO A 74 13.83 12.78 2.55
N GLY A 75 13.03 12.99 3.61
CA GLY A 75 11.59 13.14 3.51
C GLY A 75 10.86 12.47 4.68
N GLN A 76 9.53 12.39 4.57
CA GLN A 76 8.70 11.74 5.58
C GLN A 76 8.63 10.24 5.31
N THR A 77 8.68 9.44 6.37
CA THR A 77 8.44 8.00 6.29
C THR A 77 7.44 7.58 7.36
N GLU A 78 6.44 6.83 6.93
CA GLU A 78 5.47 6.15 7.79
C GLU A 78 5.46 4.64 7.49
N THR A 79 6.47 4.15 6.75
CA THR A 79 6.47 2.81 6.17
C THR A 79 6.46 1.73 7.25
N ILE A 80 5.62 0.73 7.04
CA ILE A 80 5.64 -0.54 7.75
C ILE A 80 6.25 -1.56 6.78
N PRO A 81 7.46 -2.07 7.04
CA PRO A 81 8.12 -3.00 6.14
C PRO A 81 7.31 -4.30 5.98
N LEU A 82 7.34 -4.85 4.76
CA LEU A 82 7.02 -6.26 4.55
C LEU A 82 8.31 -7.06 4.63
N VAL A 83 8.28 -8.22 5.27
CA VAL A 83 9.42 -9.14 5.30
C VAL A 83 8.94 -10.52 4.86
N HIS A 84 9.56 -11.06 3.82
CA HIS A 84 9.28 -12.40 3.33
C HIS A 84 10.57 -13.11 2.92
N ASN A 85 10.84 -14.27 3.52
CA ASN A 85 11.96 -15.15 3.13
C ASN A 85 13.30 -14.40 3.04
N GLY A 86 13.60 -13.57 4.05
CA GLY A 86 14.86 -12.82 4.16
C GLY A 86 14.92 -11.52 3.34
N VAL A 87 13.86 -11.16 2.61
CA VAL A 87 13.78 -9.89 1.88
C VAL A 87 12.84 -8.92 2.57
N MET A 88 13.30 -7.68 2.74
CA MET A 88 12.53 -6.58 3.29
C MET A 88 12.10 -5.61 2.18
N PHE A 89 10.80 -5.35 2.07
CA PHE A 89 10.25 -4.36 1.13
C PHE A 89 9.76 -3.13 1.89
N VAL A 90 10.19 -1.94 1.47
CA VAL A 90 9.87 -0.67 2.15
C VAL A 90 9.50 0.41 1.15
N VAL A 91 8.63 1.34 1.59
CA VAL A 91 8.42 2.60 0.87
C VAL A 91 9.42 3.61 1.40
N ALA A 92 10.27 4.12 0.52
CA ALA A 92 11.19 5.21 0.82
C ALA A 92 10.59 6.57 0.36
N PRO A 93 11.03 7.70 0.93
CA PRO A 93 10.61 9.03 0.50
C PRO A 93 10.75 9.25 -1.01
N GLY A 94 9.87 10.06 -1.59
CA GLY A 94 9.95 10.43 -3.02
C GLY A 94 9.30 9.43 -3.98
N ALA A 95 8.32 8.65 -3.51
CA ALA A 95 7.60 7.63 -4.31
C ALA A 95 8.52 6.47 -4.77
N ILE A 96 9.33 5.97 -3.83
CA ILE A 96 10.30 4.92 -4.04
C ILE A 96 9.86 3.65 -3.29
N VAL A 97 10.06 2.50 -3.92
CA VAL A 97 9.93 1.18 -3.27
C VAL A 97 11.26 0.47 -3.37
N ASP A 98 11.83 0.09 -2.22
CA ASP A 98 13.08 -0.66 -2.14
C ASP A 98 12.80 -2.10 -1.73
N ALA A 99 13.54 -3.05 -2.31
CA ALA A 99 13.77 -4.36 -1.73
C ALA A 99 15.20 -4.45 -1.20
N LEU A 100 15.32 -4.94 0.03
CA LEU A 100 16.57 -5.02 0.77
C LEU A 100 16.82 -6.45 1.24
N ASP A 101 18.07 -6.86 1.34
CA ASP A 101 18.44 -8.01 2.16
C ASP A 101 18.16 -7.66 3.63
N ALA A 102 17.26 -8.42 4.27
CA ALA A 102 16.83 -8.11 5.64
C ALA A 102 17.93 -8.35 6.69
N THR A 103 19.01 -9.06 6.34
CA THR A 103 20.12 -9.41 7.24
C THR A 103 21.26 -8.39 7.17
N THR A 104 21.45 -7.72 6.03
CA THR A 104 22.54 -6.75 5.84
C THR A 104 22.07 -5.31 5.57
N GLY A 105 20.85 -5.12 5.09
CA GLY A 105 20.36 -3.83 4.61
C GLY A 105 20.81 -3.47 3.19
N ASP A 106 21.47 -4.40 2.49
CA ASP A 106 21.93 -4.19 1.12
C ASP A 106 20.75 -4.04 0.15
N LEU A 107 20.89 -3.15 -0.83
CA LEU A 107 19.86 -2.94 -1.85
C LEU A 107 19.85 -4.12 -2.81
N LEU A 108 18.69 -4.76 -2.95
CA LEU A 108 18.45 -5.77 -3.98
C LEU A 108 17.92 -5.10 -5.24
N TRP A 109 16.84 -4.32 -5.14
CA TRP A 109 16.33 -3.53 -6.24
C TRP A 109 15.60 -2.27 -5.74
N GLU A 110 15.44 -1.30 -6.64
CA GLU A 110 14.75 -0.04 -6.36
C GLU A 110 13.78 0.27 -7.52
N TYR A 111 12.54 0.58 -7.17
CA TYR A 111 11.55 1.16 -8.08
C TYR A 111 11.39 2.65 -7.76
N LYS A 112 11.69 3.52 -8.74
CA LYS A 112 11.50 4.98 -8.65
C LYS A 112 10.34 5.43 -9.54
N ARG A 113 9.23 5.87 -8.94
CA ARG A 113 8.11 6.42 -9.70
C ARG A 113 8.37 7.86 -10.10
N LYS A 114 8.23 8.16 -11.40
CA LYS A 114 8.35 9.53 -11.92
C LYS A 114 7.07 10.31 -11.64
N VAL A 115 7.11 11.21 -10.66
CA VAL A 115 5.99 12.10 -10.31
C VAL A 115 6.48 13.55 -10.18
N PRO A 116 5.58 14.55 -10.31
CA PRO A 116 5.90 15.95 -10.02
C PRO A 116 6.52 16.14 -8.62
N ALA A 117 7.44 17.10 -8.47
CA ALA A 117 8.20 17.31 -7.23
C ALA A 117 7.32 17.58 -6.00
N ASN A 118 6.19 18.27 -6.16
CA ASN A 118 5.23 18.51 -5.09
C ASN A 118 4.53 17.23 -4.61
N ILE A 119 4.29 16.26 -5.52
CA ILE A 119 3.74 14.95 -5.18
C ILE A 119 4.84 14.10 -4.51
N ALA A 120 6.05 14.06 -5.07
CA ALA A 120 7.19 13.34 -4.50
C ALA A 120 7.49 13.80 -3.06
N GLY A 121 7.53 15.11 -2.82
CA GLY A 121 7.82 15.69 -1.51
C GLY A 121 6.74 15.44 -0.45
N SER A 122 5.56 14.97 -0.85
CA SER A 122 4.45 14.62 0.05
C SER A 122 4.13 13.12 0.06
N ALA A 123 4.90 12.29 -0.66
CA ALA A 123 4.71 10.85 -0.71
C ALA A 123 4.96 10.23 0.68
N ARG A 124 3.94 9.55 1.22
CA ARG A 124 3.96 8.96 2.58
C ARG A 124 3.08 7.70 2.69
N THR A 125 3.17 6.82 1.70
CA THR A 125 2.41 5.56 1.71
C THR A 125 2.88 4.68 2.87
N LYS A 126 1.97 4.34 3.80
CA LYS A 126 2.30 3.64 5.05
C LYS A 126 2.63 2.17 4.88
N ASN A 127 2.07 1.48 3.90
CA ASN A 127 2.39 0.07 3.67
C ASN A 127 2.26 -0.35 2.21
N LEU A 128 2.92 -1.47 1.91
CA LEU A 128 2.77 -2.26 0.70
C LEU A 128 1.86 -3.47 1.01
N ALA A 129 1.39 -4.15 -0.03
CA ALA A 129 0.91 -5.53 0.11
C ALA A 129 1.74 -6.46 -0.78
N ILE A 130 1.69 -7.77 -0.49
CA ILE A 130 2.42 -8.80 -1.23
C ILE A 130 1.46 -9.95 -1.55
N TYR A 131 1.48 -10.42 -2.79
CA TYR A 131 0.68 -11.55 -3.22
C TYR A 131 1.29 -12.20 -4.45
N GLN A 132 1.39 -13.53 -4.43
CA GLN A 132 2.11 -14.31 -5.42
C GLN A 132 3.52 -13.74 -5.61
N ASP A 133 3.87 -13.30 -6.80
CA ASP A 133 5.15 -12.68 -7.16
C ASP A 133 5.09 -11.16 -7.30
N LEU A 134 4.10 -10.52 -6.67
CA LEU A 134 3.87 -9.09 -6.75
C LEU A 134 4.01 -8.38 -5.41
N ILE A 135 4.71 -7.24 -5.46
CA ILE A 135 4.59 -6.16 -4.49
C ILE A 135 3.57 -5.15 -5.02
N LEU A 136 2.59 -4.82 -4.20
CA LEU A 136 1.45 -3.99 -4.55
C LEU A 136 1.55 -2.65 -3.84
N TYR A 137 1.67 -1.60 -4.64
CA TYR A 137 1.96 -0.25 -4.19
C TYR A 137 0.85 0.72 -4.59
N THR A 138 0.28 1.43 -3.61
CA THR A 138 -0.63 2.55 -3.89
C THR A 138 0.18 3.84 -3.98
N ALA A 139 0.48 4.27 -5.20
CA ALA A 139 1.35 5.40 -5.51
C ALA A 139 0.69 6.77 -5.27
N PRO A 140 1.47 7.80 -4.89
CA PRO A 140 0.95 9.09 -4.45
C PRO A 140 0.27 9.92 -5.57
N ASP A 141 0.49 9.56 -6.83
CA ASP A 141 -0.16 10.13 -8.03
C ASP A 141 -1.44 9.36 -8.42
N SER A 142 -2.05 8.68 -7.46
CA SER A 142 -3.36 8.02 -7.58
C SER A 142 -3.36 6.74 -8.42
N TYR A 143 -2.27 5.97 -8.43
CA TYR A 143 -2.23 4.64 -9.06
C TYR A 143 -2.14 3.51 -8.04
N VAL A 144 -2.68 2.35 -8.38
CA VAL A 144 -2.24 1.06 -7.81
C VAL A 144 -1.26 0.44 -8.80
N VAL A 145 -0.12 -0.01 -8.33
CA VAL A 145 0.98 -0.52 -9.13
C VAL A 145 1.33 -1.92 -8.65
N GLY A 146 1.44 -2.88 -9.59
CA GLY A 146 1.99 -4.21 -9.33
C GLY A 146 3.43 -4.29 -9.81
N LEU A 147 4.36 -4.48 -8.89
CA LEU A 147 5.79 -4.64 -9.14
C LEU A 147 6.18 -6.11 -9.00
N ASP A 148 7.00 -6.64 -9.90
CA ASP A 148 7.60 -7.96 -9.71
C ASP A 148 8.45 -7.95 -8.43
N ALA A 149 8.17 -8.86 -7.50
CA ALA A 149 8.85 -8.89 -6.20
C ALA A 149 10.34 -9.22 -6.31
N ARG A 150 10.80 -9.78 -7.43
CA ARG A 150 12.20 -10.17 -7.65
C ARG A 150 13.04 -9.04 -8.21
N THR A 151 12.46 -8.21 -9.07
CA THR A 151 13.19 -7.22 -9.87
C THR A 151 12.75 -5.78 -9.62
N GLY A 152 11.57 -5.56 -9.02
CA GLY A 152 10.95 -4.25 -8.91
C GLY A 152 10.33 -3.73 -10.21
N GLU A 153 10.35 -4.52 -11.29
CA GLU A 153 9.78 -4.11 -12.57
C GLU A 153 8.26 -3.99 -12.47
N GLN A 154 7.73 -2.87 -12.98
CA GLN A 154 6.28 -2.67 -13.05
C GLN A 154 5.65 -3.64 -14.04
N ARG A 155 4.82 -4.57 -13.55
CA ARG A 155 4.05 -5.52 -14.38
C ARG A 155 2.71 -4.96 -14.81
N TRP A 156 2.08 -4.13 -13.99
CA TRP A 156 0.85 -3.43 -14.32
C TRP A 156 0.68 -2.17 -13.46
N GLU A 157 -0.15 -1.24 -13.93
CA GLU A 157 -0.66 -0.15 -13.10
C GLU A 157 -2.13 0.14 -13.45
N ALA A 158 -2.89 0.61 -12.47
CA ALA A 158 -4.29 0.99 -12.59
C ALA A 158 -4.49 2.37 -11.98
N LYS A 159 -5.01 3.30 -12.78
CA LYS A 159 -5.32 4.66 -12.31
C LYS A 159 -6.57 4.63 -11.45
N THR A 160 -6.49 5.27 -10.29
CA THR A 160 -7.61 5.46 -9.36
C THR A 160 -7.90 6.96 -9.31
N ASP A 161 -9.12 7.38 -9.57
CA ASP A 161 -9.45 8.78 -9.85
C ASP A 161 -9.08 9.74 -8.70
N GLY A 162 -8.11 10.64 -8.96
CA GLY A 162 -7.88 11.90 -8.23
C GLY A 162 -7.65 11.82 -6.71
N ARG A 163 -7.49 10.62 -6.13
CA ARG A 163 -7.36 10.39 -4.68
C ARG A 163 -5.90 10.32 -4.25
N GLY A 164 -5.61 10.81 -3.06
CA GLY A 164 -4.27 10.71 -2.46
C GLY A 164 -4.07 9.34 -1.80
N HIS A 165 -3.05 8.60 -2.21
CA HIS A 165 -2.73 7.33 -1.57
C HIS A 165 -1.71 7.51 -0.45
N THR A 166 -2.20 7.34 0.78
CA THR A 166 -1.38 7.41 2.01
C THR A 166 -1.47 6.12 2.82
N SER A 167 -2.61 5.41 2.76
CA SER A 167 -2.86 4.23 3.58
C SER A 167 -2.00 3.02 3.21
N GLY A 168 -1.82 2.74 1.92
CA GLY A 168 -1.40 1.41 1.46
C GLY A 168 -2.60 0.46 1.24
N PRO A 169 -2.41 -0.68 0.57
CA PRO A 169 -3.46 -1.67 0.34
C PRO A 169 -3.41 -2.86 1.31
N ILE A 170 -4.44 -3.70 1.28
CA ILE A 170 -4.40 -5.10 1.73
C ILE A 170 -4.74 -6.03 0.57
N VAL A 171 -4.35 -7.30 0.65
CA VAL A 171 -4.80 -8.33 -0.29
C VAL A 171 -5.77 -9.27 0.40
N VAL A 172 -6.90 -9.55 -0.24
CA VAL A 172 -7.91 -10.53 0.22
C VAL A 172 -8.40 -11.32 -1.00
N ASN A 173 -8.26 -12.64 -0.95
CA ASN A 173 -8.77 -13.57 -1.97
C ASN A 173 -8.42 -13.13 -3.42
N GLY A 174 -7.12 -12.86 -3.64
CA GLY A 174 -6.58 -12.40 -4.93
C GLY A 174 -6.92 -10.96 -5.32
N LYS A 175 -7.43 -10.14 -4.40
CA LYS A 175 -7.84 -8.75 -4.68
C LYS A 175 -7.02 -7.79 -3.85
N VAL A 176 -6.43 -6.79 -4.51
CA VAL A 176 -5.82 -5.65 -3.83
C VAL A 176 -6.90 -4.64 -3.50
N ILE A 177 -7.20 -4.48 -2.21
CA ILE A 177 -8.24 -3.57 -1.71
C ILE A 177 -7.56 -2.33 -1.16
N SER A 178 -7.98 -1.17 -1.65
CA SER A 178 -7.38 0.12 -1.30
C SER A 178 -8.42 1.22 -1.12
N GLY A 179 -8.23 1.98 -0.05
CA GLY A 179 -8.84 3.29 0.15
C GLY A 179 -7.83 4.40 -0.08
N GLY A 180 -8.13 5.59 0.44
CA GLY A 180 -7.17 6.70 0.42
C GLY A 180 -7.72 7.99 1.02
N ALA A 181 -6.86 9.00 1.04
CA ALA A 181 -7.28 10.38 1.18
C ALA A 181 -8.06 10.79 -0.07
N CYS A 182 -9.13 11.56 0.12
CA CYS A 182 -9.91 12.09 -0.99
C CYS A 182 -10.17 13.57 -0.77
N ALA A 183 -10.30 14.30 -1.88
CA ALA A 183 -10.57 15.74 -1.88
C ALA A 183 -11.25 16.13 -3.20
N GLY A 184 -11.83 17.34 -3.22
CA GLY A 184 -12.39 17.96 -4.41
C GLY A 184 -13.81 17.50 -4.73
N LYS A 185 -14.02 16.20 -4.95
CA LYS A 185 -15.31 15.63 -5.36
C LYS A 185 -15.59 14.26 -4.74
N ARG A 186 -16.88 13.94 -4.55
CA ARG A 186 -17.36 12.63 -4.04
C ARG A 186 -16.74 11.44 -4.76
N GLU A 187 -16.55 11.53 -6.07
CA GLU A 187 -16.05 10.42 -6.89
C GLU A 187 -14.64 9.98 -6.53
N ASN A 188 -13.88 10.81 -5.80
CA ASN A 188 -12.54 10.48 -5.32
C ASN A 188 -12.57 9.75 -3.95
N CYS A 189 -13.73 9.66 -3.29
CA CYS A 189 -13.90 9.09 -1.96
C CYS A 189 -14.51 7.68 -2.03
N TYR A 190 -13.65 6.67 -2.09
CA TYR A 190 -14.08 5.28 -2.20
C TYR A 190 -13.03 4.29 -1.69
N ILE A 191 -13.51 3.09 -1.37
CA ILE A 191 -12.71 1.87 -1.27
C ILE A 191 -12.92 1.11 -2.59
N ALA A 192 -11.87 0.58 -3.17
CA ALA A 192 -11.96 -0.22 -4.39
C ALA A 192 -11.13 -1.49 -4.28
N ALA A 193 -11.57 -2.55 -4.95
CA ALA A 193 -10.78 -3.73 -5.19
C ALA A 193 -10.37 -3.82 -6.65
N HIS A 194 -9.10 -4.13 -6.85
CA HIS A 194 -8.59 -4.54 -8.15
C HIS A 194 -8.14 -5.99 -8.06
N ASP A 195 -8.22 -6.72 -9.15
CA ASP A 195 -7.56 -8.02 -9.28
C ASP A 195 -6.06 -7.83 -9.05
N ALA A 196 -5.48 -8.60 -8.12
CA ALA A 196 -4.11 -8.39 -7.68
C ALA A 196 -3.07 -8.72 -8.76
N MET A 197 -3.41 -9.55 -9.76
CA MET A 197 -2.47 -9.97 -10.80
C MET A 197 -2.52 -9.09 -12.04
N THR A 198 -3.65 -8.44 -12.30
CA THR A 198 -3.90 -7.70 -13.54
C THR A 198 -4.17 -6.21 -13.35
N GLY A 199 -4.49 -5.78 -12.11
CA GLY A 199 -4.89 -4.41 -11.84
C GLY A 199 -6.30 -4.05 -12.31
N LYS A 200 -7.07 -5.00 -12.85
CA LYS A 200 -8.45 -4.73 -13.29
C LYS A 200 -9.33 -4.39 -12.10
N GLU A 201 -10.00 -3.24 -12.11
CA GLU A 201 -11.00 -2.90 -11.08
C GLU A 201 -12.16 -3.91 -11.12
N LEU A 202 -12.49 -4.45 -9.94
CA LEU A 202 -13.54 -5.45 -9.76
C LEU A 202 -14.80 -4.84 -9.15
N TRP A 203 -14.61 -3.96 -8.17
CA TRP A 203 -15.70 -3.23 -7.53
C TRP A 203 -15.18 -1.95 -6.88
N ARG A 204 -16.12 -1.04 -6.64
CA ARG A 204 -15.92 0.22 -5.92
C ARG A 204 -17.07 0.46 -4.96
N PHE A 205 -16.75 0.94 -3.77
CA PHE A 205 -17.67 1.35 -2.72
C PHE A 205 -17.42 2.81 -2.36
N TYR A 206 -18.36 3.69 -2.69
CA TYR A 206 -18.28 5.09 -2.30
C TYR A 206 -18.61 5.26 -0.83
N THR A 207 -17.84 6.09 -0.14
CA THR A 207 -17.96 6.29 1.31
C THR A 207 -19.02 7.31 1.71
N THR A 208 -19.61 8.00 0.72
CA THR A 208 -20.73 8.91 0.90
C THR A 208 -21.89 8.51 -0.03
N PRO A 209 -23.14 8.62 0.42
CA PRO A 209 -24.31 8.18 -0.35
C PRO A 209 -24.55 9.08 -1.57
N ALA A 210 -24.94 8.47 -2.68
CA ALA A 210 -25.56 9.15 -3.82
C ALA A 210 -27.01 9.53 -3.50
N PRO A 211 -27.66 10.40 -4.30
CA PRO A 211 -29.07 10.71 -4.14
C PRO A 211 -29.95 9.45 -4.09
N GLY A 212 -30.77 9.34 -3.03
CA GLY A 212 -31.68 8.21 -2.80
C GLY A 212 -31.05 6.95 -2.21
N GLU A 213 -29.73 6.90 -1.98
CA GLU A 213 -29.09 5.82 -1.23
C GLU A 213 -29.31 5.98 0.29
N PRO A 214 -29.31 4.88 1.08
CA PRO A 214 -29.42 4.97 2.53
C PRO A 214 -28.40 5.95 3.14
N GLY A 215 -28.89 6.91 3.92
CA GLY A 215 -28.07 7.94 4.56
C GLY A 215 -27.94 9.23 3.76
N ASP A 216 -28.44 9.33 2.52
CA ASP A 216 -28.49 10.58 1.73
C ASP A 216 -29.17 11.71 2.50
N GLU A 217 -30.28 11.39 3.16
CA GLU A 217 -31.08 12.32 3.97
C GLU A 217 -30.32 12.95 5.13
N THR A 218 -29.24 12.29 5.60
CA THR A 218 -28.43 12.75 6.73
C THR A 218 -27.41 13.83 6.35
N TRP A 219 -27.19 14.06 5.05
CA TRP A 219 -26.29 15.11 4.55
C TRP A 219 -26.90 16.51 4.52
N GLY A 220 -28.16 16.65 4.96
CA GLY A 220 -28.75 17.95 5.28
C GLY A 220 -28.79 18.96 4.13
N GLY A 221 -28.95 18.49 2.89
CA GLY A 221 -29.00 19.33 1.70
C GLY A 221 -27.65 19.58 1.02
N ALA A 222 -26.53 19.15 1.61
CA ALA A 222 -25.20 19.34 1.02
C ALA A 222 -25.13 18.81 -0.41
N ALA A 223 -24.61 19.64 -1.32
CA ALA A 223 -24.43 19.29 -2.72
C ALA A 223 -23.59 18.00 -2.85
N VAL A 224 -24.05 17.06 -3.69
CA VAL A 224 -23.49 15.70 -3.80
C VAL A 224 -21.99 15.71 -4.09
N ASP A 225 -21.54 16.61 -4.96
CA ASP A 225 -20.13 16.75 -5.33
C ASP A 225 -19.26 17.20 -4.14
N LYS A 226 -19.83 17.81 -3.11
CA LYS A 226 -19.11 18.24 -1.90
C LYS A 226 -19.05 17.17 -0.81
N ARG A 227 -19.86 16.11 -0.90
CA ARG A 227 -19.96 15.08 0.13
C ARG A 227 -18.75 14.15 0.09
N MET A 228 -17.84 14.35 1.02
CA MET A 228 -16.58 13.59 1.06
C MET A 228 -16.36 12.99 2.44
N ALA A 229 -15.92 11.74 2.49
CA ALA A 229 -15.49 11.09 3.72
C ALA A 229 -14.37 10.12 3.35
N SER A 230 -13.13 10.44 3.73
CA SER A 230 -11.96 9.67 3.27
C SER A 230 -11.69 8.45 4.16
N THR A 231 -10.84 7.55 3.69
CA THR A 231 -10.41 6.36 4.46
C THR A 231 -8.89 6.34 4.64
N TRP A 232 -8.30 7.53 4.79
CA TRP A 232 -6.85 7.80 4.74
C TRP A 232 -6.01 7.18 5.87
N GLY A 233 -6.66 6.50 6.83
CA GLY A 233 -6.02 5.81 7.95
C GLY A 233 -5.13 4.63 7.51
N LEU A 234 -4.98 3.62 8.35
CA LEU A 234 -4.45 2.33 7.89
C LEU A 234 -5.50 1.65 7.00
N PRO A 235 -5.10 0.75 6.08
CA PRO A 235 -6.07 -0.05 5.36
C PRO A 235 -6.90 -0.89 6.34
N GLY A 236 -8.04 -1.39 5.86
CA GLY A 236 -8.93 -2.24 6.64
C GLY A 236 -8.31 -3.58 7.06
N THR A 237 -9.07 -4.33 7.84
CA THR A 237 -8.77 -5.72 8.24
C THR A 237 -9.70 -6.70 7.56
N TYR A 238 -9.43 -8.00 7.71
CA TYR A 238 -10.24 -9.06 7.12
C TYR A 238 -10.53 -10.17 8.14
N ASP A 239 -11.75 -10.67 8.14
CA ASP A 239 -12.13 -11.88 8.86
C ASP A 239 -12.38 -12.99 7.84
N PRO A 240 -11.50 -14.00 7.76
CA PRO A 240 -11.63 -15.07 6.77
C PRO A 240 -12.78 -16.03 7.06
N VAL A 241 -13.26 -16.12 8.30
CA VAL A 241 -14.40 -16.97 8.67
C VAL A 241 -15.70 -16.33 8.19
N ARG A 242 -15.87 -15.03 8.45
CA ARG A 242 -17.06 -14.28 8.03
C ARG A 242 -16.99 -13.78 6.59
N LYS A 243 -15.80 -13.78 5.99
CA LYS A 243 -15.50 -13.21 4.67
C LYS A 243 -15.86 -11.71 4.61
N LEU A 244 -15.54 -10.99 5.69
CA LEU A 244 -15.83 -9.57 5.83
C LEU A 244 -14.54 -8.77 5.96
N THR A 245 -14.48 -7.65 5.24
CA THR A 245 -13.48 -6.61 5.46
C THR A 245 -14.05 -5.54 6.38
N TYR A 246 -13.26 -5.03 7.32
CA TYR A 246 -13.64 -3.94 8.21
C TYR A 246 -12.81 -2.70 7.87
N TRP A 247 -13.46 -1.55 7.69
CA TRP A 247 -12.79 -0.31 7.30
C TRP A 247 -13.32 0.88 8.10
N GLY A 248 -12.42 1.75 8.56
CA GLY A 248 -12.78 3.01 9.21
C GLY A 248 -12.97 4.13 8.18
N ILE A 249 -14.08 4.85 8.27
CA ILE A 249 -14.35 6.05 7.47
C ILE A 249 -14.09 7.28 8.36
N ALA A 250 -13.32 8.24 7.85
CA ALA A 250 -12.92 9.45 8.57
C ALA A 250 -14.05 10.49 8.65
N ASN A 251 -13.72 11.69 9.14
CA ASN A 251 -14.66 12.79 9.26
C ASN A 251 -15.29 13.18 7.91
N PRO A 252 -16.56 13.63 7.91
CA PRO A 252 -17.17 14.20 6.71
C PRO A 252 -16.55 15.55 6.38
N MET A 253 -16.49 15.84 5.08
CA MET A 253 -16.17 17.13 4.49
C MET A 253 -17.39 17.61 3.67
N PRO A 254 -17.72 18.91 3.67
CA PRO A 254 -17.09 19.97 4.47
C PRO A 254 -17.11 19.71 5.98
N ASP A 255 -16.04 20.04 6.69
CA ASP A 255 -15.89 19.78 8.12
C ASP A 255 -16.74 20.73 8.97
N GLN A 256 -16.85 21.98 8.52
CA GLN A 256 -17.65 23.00 9.16
C GLN A 256 -19.15 22.69 9.04
N ARG A 257 -19.83 22.67 10.20
CA ARG A 257 -21.28 22.46 10.30
C ARG A 257 -22.06 23.43 9.41
N MET A 258 -21.73 24.72 9.43
CA MET A 258 -22.41 25.71 8.59
C MET A 258 -22.31 25.37 7.09
N GLN A 259 -21.16 24.88 6.62
CA GLN A 259 -20.99 24.54 5.20
C GLN A 259 -21.74 23.26 4.80
N ARG A 260 -22.01 22.36 5.75
CA ARG A 260 -22.81 21.14 5.51
C ARG A 260 -24.32 21.38 5.52
N HIS A 261 -24.78 22.50 6.08
CA HIS A 261 -26.19 22.76 6.34
C HIS A 261 -26.62 24.14 5.83
N ASP A 262 -26.15 24.53 4.64
CA ASP A 262 -26.55 25.78 3.96
C ASP A 262 -26.44 27.05 4.83
N GLY A 263 -25.40 27.12 5.65
CA GLY A 263 -25.14 28.24 6.54
C GLY A 263 -25.82 28.15 7.90
N ASN A 264 -26.58 27.10 8.21
CA ASN A 264 -27.27 26.94 9.49
C ASN A 264 -26.31 26.43 10.60
N PRO A 265 -25.93 27.26 11.60
CA PRO A 265 -25.04 26.85 12.68
C PRO A 265 -25.71 25.89 13.69
N ASP A 266 -27.05 25.92 13.78
CA ASP A 266 -27.82 25.14 14.75
C ASP A 266 -28.26 23.77 14.20
N ALA A 267 -28.02 23.51 12.92
CA ALA A 267 -28.35 22.24 12.29
C ALA A 267 -27.61 21.07 12.96
N VAL A 268 -28.39 20.15 13.52
CA VAL A 268 -27.91 18.88 14.07
C VAL A 268 -28.00 17.80 13.00
N SER A 269 -26.94 16.98 12.88
CA SER A 269 -27.00 15.74 12.12
C SER A 269 -28.15 14.91 12.69
N ARG A 270 -29.15 14.62 11.87
CA ARG A 270 -30.25 13.72 12.24
C ARG A 270 -29.84 12.28 11.96
#